data_AF-A0A4V2XEJ5-F1
#
_entry.id   AF-A0A4V2XEJ5-F1
#
_cell.length_a   1.000
_cell.length_b   1.000
_cell.length_c   1.000
_cell.angle_alpha   90.00
_cell.angle_beta   90.00
_cell.angle_gamma   90.00
#
_symmetry.space_group_name_H-M   'P 1'
#
loop_
_entity.id
_entity.type
_entity.pdbx_description
1 polymer ?
#
loop_
_entity_poly.entity_id
_entity_poly.type
_entity_poly.pdbx_seq_one_letter_code
_entity_poly.pdbx_strand_id
1 'polypeptide(L)'
;MDLPADERNPTLIQAAKAICDDCPVLDHCREWVLALAPRDDPGGICGGLTEPERAARRKVTVAADVPDGHKWCRRCLDVKPLEAFYRDRKNADGRNSFCKACNSRIKTARYHATKGAAK
;
A
#
# COMPACT_ATOMS: atom_id res chain seq x y z
N MET A 1 10.25 20.69 -11.47
CA MET A 1 11.43 20.58 -10.58
C MET A 1 11.49 19.13 -10.14
N ASP A 2 12.15 18.30 -10.94
CA ASP A 2 12.46 16.92 -10.57
C ASP A 2 13.54 16.95 -9.48
N LEU A 3 13.19 16.51 -8.27
CA LEU A 3 14.16 16.29 -7.21
C LEU A 3 14.99 15.05 -7.56
N PRO A 4 16.34 15.14 -7.57
CA PRO A 4 17.22 14.04 -7.96
C PRO A 4 17.25 12.91 -6.93
N ALA A 5 17.74 11.74 -7.35
CA ALA A 5 17.70 10.47 -6.64
C ALA A 5 18.59 10.36 -5.36
N ASP A 6 18.99 11.47 -4.74
CA ASP A 6 19.81 11.49 -3.52
C ASP A 6 18.98 11.38 -2.21
N GLU A 7 17.65 11.34 -2.30
CA GLU A 7 16.71 11.21 -1.17
C GLU A 7 16.68 9.82 -0.46
N ARG A 8 17.77 9.05 -0.49
CA ARG A 8 17.95 7.84 0.33
C ARG A 8 19.34 7.75 0.95
N ASN A 9 19.82 8.84 1.54
CA ASN A 9 21.02 8.79 2.38
C ASN A 9 20.71 7.96 3.65
N PRO A 10 21.34 6.77 3.84
CA PRO A 10 21.06 5.90 4.98
C PRO A 10 21.35 6.57 6.32
N THR A 11 22.33 7.47 6.38
CA THR A 11 22.70 8.22 7.58
C THR A 11 21.60 9.21 7.97
N LEU A 12 20.99 9.91 6.99
CA LEU A 12 19.86 10.81 7.26
C LEU A 12 18.62 10.03 7.72
N ILE A 13 18.38 8.86 7.13
CA ILE A 13 17.29 7.97 7.54
C ILE A 13 17.51 7.50 8.99
N GLN A 14 18.73 7.12 9.36
CA GLN A 14 19.06 6.72 10.72
C GLN A 14 18.91 7.88 11.71
N ALA A 15 19.38 9.07 11.38
CA ALA A 15 19.24 10.25 12.23
C ALA A 15 17.76 10.60 12.48
N ALA A 16 16.92 10.58 11.44
CA ALA A 16 15.50 10.82 11.57
C ALA A 16 14.76 9.73 12.38
N LYS A 17 15.20 8.47 12.28
CA LYS A 17 14.69 7.39 13.13
C LYS A 17 15.07 7.55 14.59
N ALA A 18 16.31 7.96 14.88
CA ALA A 18 16.75 8.20 16.25
C ALA A 18 15.87 9.23 16.98
N ILE A 19 15.41 10.28 16.27
CA ILE A 19 14.44 11.24 16.81
C ILE A 19 13.14 10.55 17.22
N CYS A 20 12.66 9.59 16.44
CA CYS A 20 11.47 8.80 16.78
C CYS A 20 11.72 7.88 17.97
N ASP A 21 12.92 7.30 18.07
CA ASP A 21 13.30 6.35 19.14
C ASP A 21 13.31 6.99 20.54
N ASP A 22 13.55 8.30 20.62
CA ASP A 22 13.46 9.08 21.86
C ASP A 22 12.01 9.52 22.21
N CYS A 23 11.03 9.24 21.35
CA CYS A 23 9.66 9.70 21.54
C CYS A 23 8.89 8.83 22.56
N PRO A 24 8.32 9.39 23.65
CA PRO A 24 7.65 8.61 24.70
C PRO A 24 6.35 7.94 24.24
N VAL A 25 5.83 8.30 23.06
CA VAL A 25 4.61 7.72 22.48
C VAL A 25 4.90 6.93 21.21
N LEU A 26 6.17 6.53 20.99
CA LEU A 26 6.59 5.85 19.78
C LEU A 26 5.75 4.61 19.47
N ASP A 27 5.46 3.80 20.48
CA ASP A 27 4.68 2.56 20.29
C ASP A 27 3.26 2.86 19.82
N HIS A 28 2.59 3.84 20.42
CA HIS A 28 1.25 4.25 19.99
C HIS A 28 1.27 4.89 18.59
N CYS A 29 2.27 5.73 18.29
CA CYS A 29 2.47 6.32 16.97
C CYS A 29 2.67 5.22 15.90
N ARG A 30 3.47 4.20 16.24
CA ARG A 30 3.76 3.06 15.37
C ARG A 30 2.52 2.18 15.15
N GLU A 31 1.75 1.91 16.20
CA GLU A 31 0.49 1.18 16.11
C GLU A 31 -0.50 1.90 15.19
N TRP A 32 -0.72 3.20 15.45
CA TRP A 32 -1.61 4.03 14.65
C TRP A 32 -1.20 4.05 13.17
N VAL A 33 0.06 4.33 12.87
CA VAL A 33 0.50 4.43 11.46
C VAL A 33 0.43 3.08 10.75
N LEU A 34 0.68 1.96 11.45
CA LEU A 34 0.56 0.62 10.85
C LEU A 34 -0.91 0.23 10.58
N ALA A 35 -1.86 0.73 11.37
CA ALA A 35 -3.29 0.49 11.17
C ALA A 35 -3.91 1.28 10.01
N LEU A 36 -3.26 2.35 9.53
CA LEU A 36 -3.73 3.11 8.37
C LEU A 36 -3.75 2.25 7.10
N ALA A 37 -4.80 2.39 6.30
CA ALA A 37 -4.79 1.85 4.95
C ALA A 37 -3.66 2.50 4.15
N PRO A 38 -2.90 1.78 3.32
CA PRO A 38 -1.77 2.37 2.58
C PRO A 38 -2.07 3.58 1.69
N ARG A 39 -3.34 3.86 1.35
CA ARG A 39 -3.73 5.10 0.66
C ARG A 39 -3.73 6.33 1.57
N ASP A 40 -3.86 6.09 2.87
CA ASP A 40 -3.96 7.07 3.96
C ASP A 40 -2.60 7.15 4.70
N ASP A 41 -1.52 6.59 4.12
CA ASP A 41 -0.17 6.64 4.67
C ASP A 41 0.39 8.06 4.56
N PRO A 42 0.92 8.64 5.66
CA PRO A 42 1.42 10.02 5.67
C PRO A 42 2.73 10.22 4.87
N GLY A 43 3.38 9.17 4.38
CA GLY A 43 4.67 9.25 3.69
C GLY A 43 5.86 9.39 4.65
N GLY A 44 7.09 9.46 4.13
CA GLY A 44 8.30 9.75 4.90
C GLY A 44 8.57 8.79 6.08
N ILE A 45 9.29 9.30 7.10
CA ILE A 45 9.57 8.58 8.35
C ILE A 45 8.48 8.89 9.38
N CYS A 46 7.76 7.87 9.82
CA CYS A 46 6.67 7.98 10.79
C CYS A 46 6.66 6.72 11.67
N GLY A 47 6.48 6.88 12.99
CA GLY A 47 6.52 5.78 13.96
C GLY A 47 7.86 5.02 14.00
N GLY A 48 8.97 5.71 13.69
CA GLY A 48 10.31 5.13 13.57
C GLY A 48 10.54 4.26 12.33
N LEU A 49 9.64 4.35 11.33
CA LEU A 49 9.66 3.51 10.14
C LEU A 49 9.66 4.37 8.88
N THR A 50 10.42 3.94 7.88
CA THR A 50 10.30 4.44 6.50
C THR A 50 9.05 3.88 5.82
N GLU A 51 8.62 4.48 4.71
CA GLU A 51 7.51 3.97 3.90
C GLU A 51 7.70 2.48 3.48
N PRO A 52 8.88 2.04 3.00
CA PRO A 52 9.08 0.62 2.68
C PRO A 52 8.97 -0.30 3.90
N GLU A 53 9.45 0.13 5.06
CA GLU A 53 9.37 -0.65 6.30
C GLU A 53 7.93 -0.76 6.80
N ARG A 54 7.14 0.33 6.76
CA ARG A 54 5.70 0.28 7.04
C ARG A 54 4.98 -0.64 6.06
N ALA A 55 5.26 -0.54 4.76
CA ALA A 55 4.66 -1.39 3.75
C ALA A 55 5.01 -2.87 3.95
N ALA A 56 6.25 -3.19 4.33
CA ALA A 56 6.68 -4.55 4.66
C ALA A 56 5.94 -5.09 5.88
N ARG A 57 5.84 -4.30 6.96
CA ARG A 57 5.14 -4.70 8.19
C ARG A 57 3.64 -4.88 7.99
N ARG A 58 2.97 -4.01 7.23
CA ARG A 58 1.54 -4.18 6.89
C ARG A 58 1.29 -5.45 6.07
N LYS A 59 2.15 -5.77 5.10
CA LYS A 59 1.98 -6.98 4.28
C LYS A 59 1.97 -8.27 5.10
N VAL A 60 2.66 -8.29 6.24
CA VAL A 60 2.69 -9.44 7.16
C VAL A 60 1.33 -9.60 7.86
N THR A 61 0.67 -8.51 8.26
CA THR A 61 -0.61 -8.60 8.97
C THR A 61 -1.77 -8.96 8.04
N VAL A 62 -1.85 -8.37 6.84
CA VAL A 62 -3.03 -8.62 5.97
C VAL A 62 -3.08 -10.01 5.35
N ALA A 63 -1.98 -10.76 5.28
CA ALA A 63 -2.02 -12.13 4.74
C ALA A 63 -2.48 -13.17 5.78
N ALA A 64 -2.29 -12.90 7.08
CA ALA A 64 -2.60 -13.84 8.15
C ALA A 64 -4.09 -13.87 8.54
N ASP A 65 -4.80 -12.75 8.35
CA ASP A 65 -6.19 -12.57 8.84
C ASP A 65 -7.26 -12.63 7.72
N VAL A 66 -6.95 -13.17 6.54
CA VAL A 66 -7.93 -13.28 5.45
C VAL A 66 -8.78 -14.53 5.64
N PRO A 67 -10.11 -14.41 5.86
CA PRO A 67 -10.96 -15.58 6.00
C PRO A 67 -11.00 -16.42 4.74
N ASP A 68 -11.33 -17.70 4.87
CA ASP A 68 -11.59 -18.57 3.72
C ASP A 68 -12.64 -17.96 2.79
N GLY A 69 -12.47 -18.19 1.48
CA GLY A 69 -13.33 -17.59 0.46
C GLY A 69 -13.14 -16.07 0.28
N HIS A 70 -12.18 -15.45 0.97
CA HIS A 70 -11.82 -14.05 0.79
C HIS A 70 -10.40 -13.89 0.24
N LYS A 71 -10.15 -12.70 -0.32
CA LYS A 71 -8.84 -12.29 -0.82
C LYS A 71 -8.64 -10.81 -0.57
N TRP A 72 -7.40 -10.46 -0.25
CA TRP A 72 -6.95 -9.08 -0.17
C TRP A 72 -6.68 -8.47 -1.56
N CYS A 73 -7.29 -7.31 -1.81
CA CYS A 73 -7.04 -6.54 -3.02
C CYS A 73 -5.78 -5.70 -2.88
N ARG A 74 -4.74 -5.95 -3.69
CA ARG A 74 -3.46 -5.20 -3.62
C ARG A 74 -3.53 -3.73 -4.04
N ARG A 75 -4.72 -3.22 -4.37
CA ARG A 75 -4.94 -1.84 -4.86
C ARG A 75 -5.75 -0.98 -3.89
N CYS A 76 -6.94 -1.44 -3.49
CA CYS A 76 -7.74 -0.73 -2.47
C CYS A 76 -7.50 -1.24 -1.05
N LEU A 77 -6.82 -2.37 -0.91
CA LEU A 77 -6.27 -2.88 0.34
C LEU A 77 -7.33 -3.44 1.30
N ASP A 78 -8.55 -3.62 0.80
CA ASP A 78 -9.63 -4.32 1.49
C ASP A 78 -9.55 -5.83 1.26
N VAL A 79 -9.96 -6.58 2.28
CA VAL A 79 -10.34 -7.99 2.17
C VAL A 79 -11.76 -8.07 1.59
N LYS A 80 -11.95 -8.86 0.54
CA LYS A 80 -13.23 -9.03 -0.15
C LYS A 80 -13.45 -10.50 -0.53
N PRO A 81 -14.69 -10.96 -0.72
CA PRO A 81 -14.95 -12.31 -1.21
C PRO A 81 -14.28 -12.53 -2.57
N LEU A 82 -13.87 -13.77 -2.87
CA LEU A 82 -13.20 -14.14 -4.13
C LEU A 82 -14.03 -13.75 -5.38
N GLU A 83 -15.36 -13.70 -5.26
CA GLU A 83 -16.34 -13.29 -6.27
C GLU A 83 -16.17 -11.83 -6.67
N ALA A 84 -15.63 -11.00 -5.78
CA ALA A 84 -15.29 -9.61 -6.06
C ALA A 84 -14.03 -9.48 -6.95
N PHE A 85 -13.39 -10.58 -7.33
CA PHE A 85 -12.21 -10.62 -8.20
C PHE A 85 -12.52 -11.33 -9.53
N TYR A 86 -11.91 -10.86 -10.62
CA TYR A 86 -11.97 -11.57 -11.89
C TYR A 86 -11.22 -12.89 -11.82
N ARG A 87 -11.69 -13.91 -12.53
CA ARG A 87 -10.95 -15.18 -12.71
C ARG A 87 -9.70 -14.91 -13.55
N ASP A 88 -8.56 -15.42 -13.10
CA ASP A 88 -7.29 -15.30 -13.80
C ASP A 88 -6.45 -16.56 -13.51
N ARG A 89 -6.46 -17.49 -14.46
CA ARG A 89 -5.76 -18.79 -14.32
C ARG A 89 -4.25 -18.67 -14.27
N LYS A 90 -3.68 -17.49 -14.55
CA LYS A 90 -2.23 -17.26 -14.48
C LYS A 90 -1.73 -17.10 -13.05
N ASN A 91 -2.61 -16.73 -12.12
CA ASN A 91 -2.25 -16.59 -10.71
C ASN A 91 -2.48 -17.93 -9.99
N ALA A 92 -1.66 -18.21 -8.98
CA ALA A 92 -1.69 -19.47 -8.23
C ALA A 92 -3.06 -19.75 -7.57
N ASP A 93 -3.81 -18.71 -7.22
CA ASP A 93 -5.14 -18.78 -6.62
C ASP A 93 -6.29 -18.71 -7.64
N GLY A 94 -5.99 -18.65 -8.94
CA GLY A 94 -6.97 -18.57 -10.03
C GLY A 94 -7.77 -17.27 -10.08
N ARG A 95 -7.39 -16.25 -9.30
CA ARG A 95 -8.09 -14.94 -9.22
C ARG A 95 -7.12 -13.80 -9.49
N ASN A 96 -7.66 -12.66 -9.90
CA ASN A 96 -6.85 -11.46 -10.14
C ASN A 96 -6.30 -10.89 -8.82
N SER A 97 -5.15 -10.21 -8.87
CA SER A 97 -4.58 -9.47 -7.72
C SER A 97 -5.44 -8.29 -7.25
N PHE A 98 -6.35 -7.79 -8.09
CA PHE A 98 -7.18 -6.62 -7.82
C PHE A 98 -8.68 -6.92 -7.96
N CYS A 99 -9.49 -6.31 -7.10
CA CYS A 99 -10.94 -6.43 -7.14
C CYS A 99 -11.51 -5.80 -8.42
N LYS A 100 -12.74 -6.20 -8.77
CA LYS A 100 -13.48 -5.73 -9.94
C LYS A 100 -13.62 -4.20 -9.95
N ALA A 101 -13.88 -3.59 -8.78
CA ALA A 101 -14.00 -2.13 -8.64
C ALA A 101 -12.67 -1.41 -8.97
N CYS A 102 -11.54 -1.88 -8.44
CA CYS A 102 -10.22 -1.33 -8.76
C CYS A 102 -9.86 -1.48 -10.24
N ASN A 103 -10.15 -2.65 -10.82
CA ASN A 103 -9.93 -2.88 -12.24
C ASN A 103 -10.80 -1.95 -13.11
N SER A 104 -12.08 -1.75 -12.74
CA SER A 104 -12.99 -0.83 -13.44
C SER A 104 -12.46 0.60 -13.41
N ARG A 105 -12.03 1.11 -12.24
CA ARG A 105 -11.43 2.45 -12.12
C ARG A 105 -10.26 2.66 -13.08
N ILE A 106 -9.36 1.67 -13.19
CA ILE A 106 -8.21 1.75 -14.10
C ILE A 106 -8.66 1.73 -15.57
N LYS A 107 -9.62 0.86 -15.93
CA LYS A 107 -10.16 0.81 -17.29
C LYS A 107 -10.79 2.14 -17.71
N THR A 108 -11.62 2.72 -16.84
CA THR A 108 -12.25 4.02 -17.09
C THR A 108 -11.20 5.13 -17.24
N ALA A 109 -10.22 5.21 -16.33
CA ALA A 109 -9.15 6.20 -16.41
C ALA A 109 -8.35 6.10 -17.73
N ARG A 110 -8.02 4.88 -18.17
CA ARG A 110 -7.35 4.65 -19.47
C ARG A 110 -8.20 5.08 -20.66
N TYR A 111 -9.49 4.74 -20.66
CA TYR A 111 -10.42 5.14 -21.73
C TYR A 111 -10.46 6.67 -21.92
N HIS A 112 -10.54 7.42 -20.82
CA HIS A 112 -10.53 8.88 -20.84
C HIS A 112 -9.17 9.43 -21.31
N ALA A 113 -8.05 8.85 -20.88
CA ALA A 113 -6.72 9.28 -21.31
C ALA A 113 -6.50 9.08 -22.83
N THR A 114 -7.00 7.99 -23.41
CA THR A 114 -6.84 7.71 -24.85
C THR A 114 -7.79 8.49 -25.74
N LYS A 115 -9.03 8.78 -25.29
CA LYS A 115 -9.99 9.59 -26.06
C LYS A 115 -9.82 11.09 -25.88
N GLY A 116 -9.21 11.55 -24.78
CA GLY A 116 -8.94 12.97 -24.53
C GLY A 116 -7.79 13.54 -25.35
N ALA A 117 -6.91 12.70 -25.91
CA ALA A 117 -5.80 13.10 -26.79
C ALA A 117 -6.21 13.25 -28.27
N ALA A 118 -7.49 13.01 -28.60
CA ALA A 118 -8.02 13.08 -29.95
C ALA A 118 -8.92 14.32 -30.17
N LYS A 119 -8.73 15.39 -29.38
CA LYS A 119 -9.40 16.68 -29.59
C LYS A 119 -8.39 17.82 -29.50
#